data_AF-A0A4Q2XZK0-F1
#
_entry.id   AF-A0A4Q2XZK0-F1
#
_cell.length_a   1.000
_cell.length_b   1.000
_cell.length_c   1.000
_cell.angle_alpha   90.00
_cell.angle_beta   90.00
_cell.angle_gamma   90.00
#
_symmetry.space_group_name_H-M   'P 1'
#
loop_
_entity.id
_entity.type
_entity.pdbx_description
1 polymer ?
#
loop_
_entity_poly.entity_id
_entity_poly.type
_entity_poly.pdbx_seq_one_letter_code
_entity_poly.pdbx_strand_id
1 'polypeptide(L)'
;DVLVPGIGEIIGGSQREERLDVLMENFRKHDLDPEAYSWYADLRKFGSVPHAGFGLGFERLLMFVTGMANIRDVIPFARTPGHCDF
;
A
#
# COMPACT_ATOMS: atom_id res chain seq x y z
N ASP A 1 0.91 10.80 -2.81
CA ASP A 1 0.58 10.11 -4.07
C ASP A 1 1.33 10.71 -5.25
N VAL A 2 1.72 9.89 -6.21
CA VAL A 2 2.32 10.30 -7.48
C VAL A 2 1.33 10.01 -8.59
N LEU A 3 0.94 11.05 -9.32
CA LEU A 3 -0.04 10.98 -10.40
C LEU A 3 0.65 11.09 -11.76
N VAL A 4 0.28 10.22 -12.70
CA VAL A 4 0.76 10.22 -14.08
C VAL A 4 -0.40 10.42 -15.06
N PRO A 5 -0.14 11.00 -16.25
CA PRO A 5 -1.17 11.18 -17.28
C PRO A 5 -1.82 9.84 -17.69
N GLY A 6 -3.13 9.88 -17.95
CA GLY A 6 -3.92 8.72 -18.41
C GLY A 6 -4.30 7.74 -17.30
N ILE A 7 -3.33 7.28 -16.50
CA ILE A 7 -3.56 6.23 -15.48
C ILE A 7 -3.96 6.79 -14.11
N GLY A 8 -3.58 8.02 -13.78
CA GLY A 8 -3.78 8.60 -12.45
C GLY A 8 -2.69 8.16 -11.48
N GLU A 9 -3.04 7.75 -10.27
CA GLU A 9 -2.06 7.35 -9.26
C GLU A 9 -1.24 6.12 -9.68
N ILE A 10 0.08 6.19 -9.55
CA ILE A 10 0.98 5.05 -9.78
C ILE A 10 1.76 4.64 -8.51
N ILE A 11 2.07 5.61 -7.63
CA ILE A 11 2.77 5.39 -6.37
C ILE A 11 1.97 6.03 -5.23
N GLY A 12 1.73 5.25 -4.19
CA GLY A 12 1.16 5.70 -2.92
C GLY A 12 2.16 5.46 -1.80
N GLY A 13 2.32 6.41 -0.89
CA GLY A 13 3.34 6.32 0.16
C GLY A 13 3.11 7.30 1.29
N SER A 14 3.78 7.06 2.42
CA SER A 14 3.71 7.93 3.57
C SER A 14 4.96 7.82 4.45
N GLN A 15 5.21 8.87 5.23
CA GLN A 15 5.94 8.69 6.49
C GLN A 15 5.04 7.88 7.43
N ARG A 16 5.65 7.01 8.22
CA ARG A 16 4.94 6.17 9.18
C ARG A 16 4.99 6.84 10.55
N GLU A 17 3.91 6.73 11.31
CA GLU A 17 3.89 7.20 12.69
C GLU A 17 4.86 6.36 13.54
N GLU A 18 5.93 6.98 14.01
CA GLU A 18 6.97 6.36 14.83
C GLU A 18 6.72 6.53 16.33
N ARG A 19 5.82 7.42 16.75
CA ARG A 19 5.53 7.66 18.18
C ARG A 19 4.45 6.70 18.65
N LEU A 20 4.79 5.91 19.67
CA LEU A 20 3.93 4.82 20.15
C LEU A 20 2.58 5.33 20.68
N ASP A 21 2.58 6.40 21.46
CA ASP A 21 1.37 7.00 22.03
C ASP A 21 0.39 7.47 20.94
N VAL A 22 0.90 8.13 19.90
CA VAL A 22 0.09 8.58 18.76
C VAL A 22 -0.43 7.38 17.95
N LEU A 23 0.41 6.35 17.74
CA LEU A 23 0.01 5.12 17.06
C LEU A 23 -1.13 4.40 17.82
N MET A 24 -1.03 4.27 19.14
CA MET A 24 -2.05 3.63 19.97
C MET A 24 -3.38 4.40 19.97
N GLU A 25 -3.31 5.74 19.99
CA GLU A 25 -4.51 6.57 19.85
C GLU A 25 -5.15 6.42 18.46
N ASN A 26 -4.35 6.25 17.41
CA ASN A 26 -4.88 5.96 16.07
C ASN A 26 -5.53 4.58 15.98
N PHE A 27 -4.97 3.55 16.64
CA PHE A 27 -5.62 2.24 16.73
C PHE A 27 -7.01 2.35 17.38
N ARG A 28 -7.11 3.10 18.48
CA ARG A 28 -8.38 3.37 19.16
C ARG A 28 -9.37 4.12 18.26
N LYS A 29 -8.91 5.14 17.53
CA LYS A 29 -9.75 5.95 16.62
C LYS A 29 -10.29 5.14 15.44
N HIS A 30 -9.54 4.15 14.97
CA HIS A 30 -9.89 3.33 13.80
C HIS A 30 -10.44 1.94 14.17
N ASP A 31 -10.73 1.70 15.46
CA ASP A 31 -11.27 0.43 15.96
C ASP A 31 -10.41 -0.79 15.57
N LEU A 32 -9.09 -0.65 15.70
CA LEU A 32 -8.12 -1.70 15.40
C LEU A 32 -7.76 -2.47 16.67
N ASP A 33 -7.76 -3.81 16.59
CA ASP A 33 -7.36 -4.69 17.69
C ASP A 33 -5.85 -4.55 18.00
N PRO A 34 -5.46 -4.01 19.16
CA PRO A 34 -4.05 -3.85 19.51
C PRO A 34 -3.26 -5.15 19.59
N GLU A 35 -3.92 -6.27 19.91
CA GLU A 35 -3.24 -7.55 20.10
C GLU A 35 -2.75 -8.12 18.76
N ALA A 36 -3.58 -8.03 17.71
CA ALA A 36 -3.23 -8.38 16.34
C ALA A 36 -2.03 -7.56 15.79
N TYR A 37 -1.84 -6.33 16.29
CA TYR A 37 -0.75 -5.42 15.87
C TYR A 37 0.37 -5.28 16.91
N SER A 38 0.40 -6.11 17.96
CA SER A 38 1.37 -6.04 19.05
C SER A 38 2.83 -6.00 18.56
N TRP A 39 3.18 -6.91 17.64
CA TRP A 39 4.50 -6.95 17.00
C TRP A 39 4.84 -5.67 16.22
N TYR A 40 3.84 -5.01 15.62
CA TYR A 40 4.03 -3.78 14.85
C TYR A 40 4.21 -2.57 15.77
N ALA A 41 3.52 -2.55 16.91
CA ALA A 41 3.71 -1.56 17.96
C ALA A 41 5.08 -1.71 18.63
N ASP A 42 5.62 -2.93 18.75
CA ASP A 42 6.96 -3.17 19.29
C ASP A 42 8.08 -2.52 18.47
N LEU A 43 7.86 -2.34 17.15
CA LEU A 43 8.77 -1.56 16.30
C LEU A 43 8.90 -0.09 16.76
N ARG A 44 7.97 0.40 17.59
CA ARG A 44 8.03 1.75 18.19
C ARG A 44 8.60 1.76 19.60
N LYS A 45 8.71 0.60 20.25
CA LYS A 45 9.26 0.46 21.62
C LYS A 45 10.77 0.30 21.62
N PHE A 46 11.32 -0.44 20.67
CA PHE A 46 12.72 -0.86 20.69
C PHE A 46 13.56 -0.13 19.65
N GLY A 47 13.85 1.14 19.91
CA GLY A 47 14.72 1.96 19.04
C GLY A 47 14.02 2.45 17.78
N SER A 48 12.84 3.05 17.93
CA SER A 48 12.11 3.62 16.80
C SER A 48 12.86 4.75 16.12
N VAL A 49 12.58 4.96 14.84
CA VAL A 49 13.19 5.99 14.00
C VAL A 49 12.14 6.61 13.08
N PRO A 50 12.31 7.88 12.66
CA PRO A 50 11.54 8.42 11.55
C PRO A 50 11.80 7.57 10.29
N HIS A 51 10.74 7.00 9.72
CA HIS A 51 10.84 6.16 8.53
C HIS A 51 9.68 6.39 7.57
N ALA A 52 9.95 6.25 6.28
CA ALA A 52 8.98 6.41 5.22
C ALA A 52 9.13 5.29 4.19
N GLY A 53 8.06 5.05 3.43
CA GLY A 53 8.07 4.08 2.34
C GLY A 53 6.88 4.30 1.42
N PHE A 54 6.92 3.62 0.28
CA PHE A 54 5.88 3.70 -0.74
C PHE A 54 5.64 2.32 -1.37
N GLY A 55 4.49 2.17 -2.01
CA GLY A 55 4.16 1.05 -2.87
C GLY A 55 3.98 1.54 -4.31
N LEU A 56 4.31 0.67 -5.27
CA LEU A 56 4.16 0.91 -6.69
C LEU A 56 3.25 -0.20 -7.26
N GLY A 57 2.18 0.18 -7.94
CA GLY A 57 1.35 -0.78 -8.67
C GLY A 57 2.08 -1.25 -9.92
N PHE A 58 2.63 -2.47 -9.92
CA PHE A 58 3.48 -2.96 -11.01
C PHE A 58 2.73 -3.03 -12.34
N GLU A 59 1.50 -3.53 -12.35
CA GLU A 59 0.67 -3.58 -13.56
C GLU A 59 0.30 -2.18 -14.06
N ARG A 60 0.09 -1.20 -13.15
CA ARG A 60 -0.15 0.20 -13.55
C ARG A 60 1.09 0.82 -14.18
N LEU A 61 2.29 0.47 -13.71
CA LEU A 61 3.54 0.85 -14.38
C LEU A 61 3.62 0.23 -15.78
N LEU A 62 3.30 -1.07 -15.91
CA LEU A 62 3.31 -1.74 -17.21
C LEU A 62 2.32 -1.10 -18.19
N MET A 63 1.10 -0.80 -17.75
CA MET A 63 0.14 -0.04 -18.56
C MET A 63 0.71 1.30 -19.01
N PHE A 64 1.40 2.03 -18.12
CA PHE A 64 1.98 3.34 -18.43
C PHE A 64 3.08 3.24 -19.51
N VAL A 65 4.00 2.29 -19.38
CA VAL A 65 5.14 2.17 -20.31
C VAL A 65 4.78 1.47 -21.63
N THR A 66 3.73 0.63 -21.63
CA THR A 66 3.26 -0.07 -22.84
C THR A 66 2.15 0.67 -23.58
N GLY A 67 1.48 1.62 -22.93
CA GLY A 67 0.31 2.32 -23.47
C GLY A 67 -0.99 1.51 -23.46
N MET A 68 -1.00 0.32 -22.84
CA MET A 68 -2.19 -0.52 -22.74
C MET A 68 -3.24 0.13 -21.82
N ALA A 69 -4.49 0.13 -22.26
CA ALA A 69 -5.59 0.79 -21.54
C ALA A 69 -6.24 -0.08 -20.45
N ASN A 70 -6.11 -1.41 -20.53
CA ASN A 70 -6.72 -2.35 -19.60
C ASN A 70 -5.66 -3.09 -18.78
N ILE A 71 -5.81 -3.10 -17.45
CA ILE A 71 -4.88 -3.75 -16.52
C ILE A 71 -4.79 -5.27 -16.73
N ARG A 72 -5.83 -5.88 -17.34
CA ARG A 72 -5.85 -7.31 -17.62
C ARG A 72 -4.87 -7.71 -18.73
N ASP A 73 -4.49 -6.78 -19.60
CA ASP A 73 -3.66 -7.07 -20.76
C ASP A 73 -2.15 -6.96 -20.47
N VAL A 74 -1.79 -6.55 -19.25
CA VAL A 74 -0.41 -6.38 -18.79
C VAL A 74 0.01 -7.43 -17.75
N ILE A 75 -0.85 -8.41 -17.49
CA ILE A 75 -0.57 -9.58 -16.66
C ILE A 75 -1.00 -10.84 -17.43
N PRO A 76 -0.20 -11.93 -17.44
CA PRO A 76 -0.50 -13.09 -18.29
C PRO A 76 -1.87 -13.71 -18.06
N PHE A 77 -2.27 -13.83 -16.79
CA PHE A 77 -3.50 -14.51 -16.37
C PHE A 77 -4.22 -13.65 -15.32
N ALA A 78 -4.99 -12.66 -15.78
CA ALA A 78 -5.69 -11.74 -14.91
C ALA A 78 -6.69 -12.46 -13.99
N ARG A 79 -6.81 -12.00 -12.75
CA ARG A 79 -7.82 -12.48 -11.79
C ARG A 79 -8.82 -11.38 -11.53
N THR A 80 -10.09 -11.65 -11.80
CA THR A 80 -11.19 -10.70 -11.59
C THR A 80 -12.44 -11.42 -11.06
N PRO A 81 -13.41 -10.72 -10.45
CA PRO A 81 -14.62 -11.37 -9.94
C PRO A 81 -15.30 -12.24 -11.01
N GLY A 82 -15.49 -13.52 -10.71
CA GLY A 82 -16.05 -14.49 -11.66
C GLY A 82 -15.10 -15.06 -12.71
N HIS A 83 -13.79 -14.75 -12.67
CA HIS A 83 -12.80 -15.24 -13.63
C HIS A 83 -11.48 -15.65 -12.96
N CYS A 84 -11.15 -16.95 -13.05
CA CYS A 84 -9.96 -17.55 -12.44
C CYS A 84 -9.25 -18.56 -13.36
N ASP A 85 -9.50 -18.49 -14.67
CA ASP A 85 -8.91 -19.39 -15.66
C ASP A 85 -7.52 -18.89 -16.14
N PHE A 86 -6.93 -19.57 -17.12
CA PHE A 86 -5.74 -19.14 -17.83
C PHE A 86 -6.15 -18.40 -19.10
#